data_AF-A0C6Z9-F1
#
_entry.id   AF-A0C6Z9-F1
#
_cell.length_a   1.000
_cell.length_b   1.000
_cell.length_c   1.000
_cell.angle_alpha   90.00
_cell.angle_beta   90.00
_cell.angle_gamma   90.00
#
_symmetry.space_group_name_H-M   'P 1'
#
loop_
_entity.id
_entity.type
_entity.pdbx_description
1 polymer ?
#
loop_
_entity_poly.entity_id
_entity_poly.type
_entity_poly.pdbx_seq_one_letter_code
_entity_poly.pdbx_strand_id
1 'polypeptide(L)'
;MTMISFIKILFIEPLLIYKGCVEPTGSECINNGWTNGNYVTECQGINYIGAFTGGHRITKTFWSPSQKLMKLSFTLAKFDSWDYESVFIYKDGQEIDRITHGPFEGINVCQNLYPDLLDYRSYFYQLPQGQNYITFSLVDNLQADDIESWGIRDIKLQLINHCIDFYSECNYQGQLWRVCQGNQTTSIRQIPFKIKSIYILVSGVQVQIKDPQFKGGIKQTYTTDQTCLDDYHFPKYEQPI
;
A
#
# COMPACT_ATOMS: atom_id res chain seq x y z
N MET A 1 11.94 12.23 -39.06
CA MET A 1 11.87 11.55 -37.75
C MET A 1 10.70 12.13 -37.00
N THR A 2 9.74 11.33 -36.56
CA THR A 2 8.49 11.82 -35.95
C THR A 2 8.78 12.50 -34.61
N MET A 3 8.48 13.80 -34.54
CA MET A 3 8.61 14.63 -33.34
C MET A 3 7.45 14.28 -32.41
N ILE A 4 7.69 13.37 -31.46
CA ILE A 4 6.66 12.90 -30.51
C ILE A 4 6.90 13.56 -29.17
N SER A 5 5.85 14.20 -28.65
CA SER A 5 5.80 14.72 -27.28
C SER A 5 4.78 13.96 -26.44
N PHE A 6 5.14 13.61 -25.20
CA PHE A 6 4.26 12.91 -24.27
C PHE A 6 4.59 13.22 -22.81
N ILE A 7 3.58 13.06 -21.96
CA ILE A 7 3.78 12.73 -20.55
C ILE A 7 3.29 11.31 -20.33
N LYS A 8 4.16 10.53 -19.70
CA LYS A 8 3.83 9.20 -19.22
C LYS A 8 4.03 9.18 -17.71
N ILE A 9 2.98 8.84 -16.98
CA ILE A 9 3.00 8.70 -15.53
C ILE A 9 2.91 7.22 -15.23
N LEU A 10 3.98 6.70 -14.63
CA LEU A 10 4.08 5.31 -14.20
C LEU A 10 3.94 5.28 -12.69
N PHE A 11 2.82 4.75 -12.21
CA PHE A 11 2.67 4.37 -10.81
C PHE A 11 3.18 2.94 -10.70
N ILE A 12 4.36 2.79 -10.08
CA ILE A 12 5.00 1.49 -9.92
C ILE A 12 4.35 0.86 -8.68
N GLU A 13 3.29 0.09 -8.91
CA GLU A 13 2.45 -0.56 -7.89
C GLU A 13 1.70 0.44 -6.95
N PRO A 14 0.68 0.01 -6.16
CA PRO A 14 0.18 0.85 -5.09
C PRO A 14 1.36 1.11 -4.14
N LEU A 15 1.73 2.38 -3.99
CA LEU A 15 2.92 2.81 -3.25
C LEU A 15 2.99 2.13 -1.89
N LEU A 16 3.98 1.26 -1.75
CA LEU A 16 4.15 0.39 -0.60
C LEU A 16 4.79 1.19 0.55
N ILE A 17 4.02 1.47 1.60
CA ILE A 17 4.53 2.05 2.85
C ILE A 17 5.23 0.95 3.67
N TYR A 18 4.63 -0.23 3.71
CA TYR A 18 5.13 -1.37 4.48
C TYR A 18 4.85 -2.67 3.75
N LYS A 19 5.82 -3.59 3.80
CA LYS A 19 5.72 -4.99 3.37
C LYS A 19 6.33 -5.85 4.46
N GLY A 20 5.61 -6.86 4.93
CA GLY A 20 6.10 -7.77 5.97
C GLY A 20 5.53 -9.18 5.83
N CYS A 21 6.36 -10.17 6.14
CA CYS A 21 6.11 -11.60 6.03
C CYS A 21 5.47 -11.99 4.68
N VAL A 22 6.16 -11.69 3.58
CA VAL A 22 5.65 -11.98 2.22
C VAL A 22 6.47 -13.06 1.54
N GLU A 23 7.79 -13.05 1.73
CA GLU A 23 8.62 -14.13 1.23
C GLU A 23 8.40 -15.35 2.12
N PRO A 24 8.18 -16.55 1.54
CA PRO A 24 7.75 -17.73 2.32
C PRO A 24 8.63 -18.05 3.52
N THR A 25 9.95 -17.91 3.38
CA THR A 25 10.91 -18.14 4.47
C THR A 25 11.65 -16.86 4.85
N GLY A 26 11.02 -15.72 4.64
CA GLY A 26 11.62 -14.41 4.80
C GLY A 26 11.93 -14.07 6.26
N SER A 27 13.10 -13.49 6.50
CA SER A 27 13.49 -13.01 7.84
C SER A 27 12.57 -11.89 8.36
N GLU A 28 11.78 -11.27 7.48
CA GLU A 28 10.77 -10.27 7.83
C GLU A 28 9.57 -10.83 8.61
N CYS A 29 9.36 -12.16 8.62
CA CYS A 29 8.39 -12.78 9.54
C CYS A 29 8.93 -12.79 10.99
N ILE A 30 10.25 -12.86 11.17
CA ILE A 30 10.90 -12.88 12.49
C ILE A 30 11.10 -11.44 12.99
N ASN A 31 11.71 -10.59 12.16
CA ASN A 31 11.95 -9.18 12.47
C ASN A 31 10.79 -8.30 12.00
N ASN A 32 9.57 -8.69 12.35
CA ASN A 32 8.35 -8.12 11.79
C ASN A 32 7.93 -6.79 12.44
N GLY A 33 8.51 -6.42 13.58
CA GLY A 33 8.23 -5.17 14.30
C GLY A 33 6.77 -5.00 14.75
N TRP A 34 6.05 -6.11 14.96
CA TRP A 34 4.79 -6.13 15.71
C TRP A 34 5.11 -6.35 17.19
N THR A 35 4.55 -5.52 18.07
CA THR A 35 4.59 -5.76 19.50
C THR A 35 3.88 -7.07 19.81
N ASN A 36 4.52 -7.93 20.61
CA ASN A 36 4.09 -9.30 20.93
C ASN A 36 3.96 -10.24 19.72
N GLY A 37 4.48 -9.86 18.55
CA GLY A 37 4.45 -10.67 17.33
C GLY A 37 5.71 -11.50 17.09
N ASN A 38 6.52 -11.78 18.11
CA ASN A 38 7.85 -12.39 17.94
C ASN A 38 7.83 -13.90 17.66
N TYR A 39 6.65 -14.49 17.57
CA TYR A 39 6.47 -15.90 17.28
C TYR A 39 6.41 -16.09 15.76
N VAL A 40 7.09 -17.13 15.28
CA VAL A 40 6.99 -17.58 13.89
C VAL A 40 6.64 -19.05 13.88
N THR A 41 5.62 -19.39 13.09
CA THR A 41 5.23 -20.78 12.83
C THR A 41 5.39 -21.05 11.35
N GLU A 42 5.88 -22.24 11.04
CA GLU A 42 6.12 -22.70 9.69
C GLU A 42 5.06 -23.74 9.32
N CYS A 43 4.50 -23.59 8.13
CA CYS A 43 3.61 -24.58 7.53
C CYS A 43 3.89 -24.72 6.03
N GLN A 44 4.18 -25.95 5.58
CA GLN A 44 4.42 -26.33 4.18
C GLN A 44 5.52 -25.48 3.50
N GLY A 45 6.61 -25.22 4.22
CA GLY A 45 7.71 -24.36 3.80
C GLY A 45 7.38 -22.87 3.87
N ILE A 46 6.32 -22.48 4.59
CA ILE A 46 5.91 -21.08 4.67
C ILE A 46 5.72 -20.59 6.10
N ASN A 47 6.37 -19.46 6.40
CA ASN A 47 6.33 -18.78 7.67
C ASN A 47 5.11 -17.87 7.79
N TYR A 48 4.57 -17.84 9.01
CA TYR A 48 3.53 -16.94 9.48
C TYR A 48 4.01 -16.28 10.77
N ILE A 49 3.64 -15.01 10.96
CA ILE A 49 3.76 -14.37 12.28
C ILE A 49 2.67 -15.01 13.16
N GLY A 50 3.07 -15.84 14.12
CA GLY A 50 2.21 -16.79 14.83
C GLY A 50 3.01 -18.00 15.33
N ALA A 51 2.41 -19.07 15.82
CA ALA A 51 0.98 -19.28 16.02
C ALA A 51 0.55 -18.67 17.37
N PHE A 52 -0.57 -17.96 17.38
CA PHE A 52 -1.11 -17.24 18.52
C PHE A 52 -2.40 -17.90 19.00
N THR A 53 -2.65 -17.87 20.30
CA THR A 53 -3.85 -18.45 20.95
C THR A 53 -4.06 -17.82 22.33
N GLY A 54 -5.18 -18.11 23.00
CA GLY A 54 -5.36 -17.79 24.41
C GLY A 54 -5.58 -16.29 24.70
N GLY A 55 -6.26 -15.56 23.82
CA GLY A 55 -6.47 -14.13 23.96
C GLY A 55 -5.26 -13.28 23.57
N HIS A 56 -4.38 -13.82 22.72
CA HIS A 56 -3.12 -13.16 22.37
C HIS A 56 -3.39 -11.88 21.57
N ARG A 57 -2.61 -10.84 21.85
CA ARG A 57 -2.72 -9.54 21.18
C ARG A 57 -1.39 -9.16 20.55
N ILE A 58 -1.41 -8.91 19.24
CA ILE A 58 -0.31 -8.25 18.52
C ILE A 58 -0.73 -6.85 18.08
N THR A 59 0.24 -5.93 18.07
CA THR A 59 -0.02 -4.52 17.75
C THR A 59 1.10 -3.94 16.88
N LYS A 60 0.75 -3.10 15.90
CA LYS A 60 1.72 -2.35 15.10
C LYS A 60 1.22 -0.96 14.77
N THR A 61 2.09 0.02 14.96
CA THR A 61 1.88 1.40 14.56
C THR A 61 2.63 1.68 13.27
N PHE A 62 1.91 2.21 12.27
CA PHE A 62 2.48 2.66 11.01
C PHE A 62 2.52 4.17 10.99
N TRP A 63 3.69 4.73 10.71
CA TRP A 63 3.86 6.17 10.50
C TRP A 63 3.64 6.49 9.03
N SER A 64 2.79 7.48 8.75
CA SER A 64 2.55 8.01 7.41
C SER A 64 2.44 9.52 7.51
N PRO A 65 3.31 10.29 6.82
CA PRO A 65 3.24 11.74 6.81
C PRO A 65 2.03 12.26 6.01
N SER A 66 1.25 11.38 5.37
CA SER A 66 0.21 11.77 4.42
C SER A 66 -1.20 11.47 4.93
N GLN A 67 -2.09 12.46 4.82
CA GLN A 67 -3.54 12.30 5.02
C GLN A 67 -4.23 11.63 3.83
N LYS A 68 -3.50 10.79 3.09
CA LYS A 68 -4.00 10.12 1.89
C LYS A 68 -4.70 8.82 2.27
N LEU A 69 -5.55 8.35 1.37
CA LEU A 69 -6.20 7.05 1.52
C LEU A 69 -5.14 5.95 1.49
N MET A 70 -5.20 5.04 2.46
CA MET A 70 -4.33 3.89 2.61
C MET A 70 -5.16 2.62 2.60
N LYS A 71 -4.54 1.50 2.23
CA LYS A 71 -5.08 0.15 2.36
C LYS A 71 -4.09 -0.70 3.14
N LEU A 72 -4.53 -1.22 4.28
CA LEU A 72 -3.87 -2.33 4.95
C LEU A 72 -4.45 -3.62 4.38
N SER A 73 -3.60 -4.59 4.03
CA SER A 73 -4.02 -5.94 3.70
C SER A 73 -3.11 -6.97 4.34
N PHE A 74 -3.65 -8.14 4.66
CA PHE A 74 -2.91 -9.29 5.16
C PHE A 74 -3.73 -10.57 4.91
N THR A 75 -3.07 -11.71 5.00
CA THR A 75 -3.72 -13.02 5.05
C THR A 75 -3.71 -13.50 6.50
N LEU A 76 -4.88 -13.75 7.07
CA LEU A 76 -5.07 -14.47 8.33
C LEU A 76 -5.00 -15.96 8.04
N ALA A 77 -4.23 -16.70 8.82
CA ALA A 77 -4.26 -18.15 8.83
C ALA A 77 -4.98 -18.61 10.10
N LYS A 78 -6.07 -19.34 9.93
CA LYS A 78 -6.64 -20.21 10.94
C LYS A 78 -5.90 -21.54 10.91
N PHE A 79 -5.42 -21.98 12.05
CA PHE A 79 -4.88 -23.32 12.23
C PHE A 79 -5.79 -24.15 13.13
N ASP A 80 -6.02 -25.39 12.73
CA ASP A 80 -6.81 -26.38 13.47
C ASP A 80 -8.30 -26.02 13.68
N SER A 81 -9.00 -26.69 14.59
CA SER A 81 -10.46 -26.66 14.74
C SER A 81 -10.99 -25.56 15.65
N TRP A 82 -11.29 -24.38 15.14
CA TRP A 82 -11.93 -23.35 15.96
C TRP A 82 -13.39 -23.69 16.26
N ASP A 83 -13.80 -23.67 17.52
CA ASP A 83 -15.17 -23.80 18.01
C ASP A 83 -15.96 -22.46 17.96
N TYR A 84 -15.98 -21.82 16.78
CA TYR A 84 -16.64 -20.53 16.56
C TYR A 84 -15.97 -19.34 17.28
N GLU A 85 -14.67 -19.43 17.54
CA GLU A 85 -13.86 -18.30 18.01
C GLU A 85 -13.54 -17.33 16.87
N SER A 86 -12.90 -16.23 17.26
CA SER A 86 -12.73 -15.07 16.43
C SER A 86 -11.38 -14.40 16.64
N VAL A 87 -10.90 -13.76 15.58
CA VAL A 87 -9.88 -12.72 15.66
C VAL A 87 -10.56 -11.37 15.43
N PHE A 88 -10.42 -10.47 16.40
CA PHE A 88 -10.90 -9.11 16.41
C PHE A 88 -9.82 -8.17 15.90
N ILE A 89 -10.21 -7.29 14.97
CA ILE A 89 -9.32 -6.32 14.36
C ILE A 89 -9.66 -4.94 14.92
N TYR A 90 -8.68 -4.31 15.55
CA TYR A 90 -8.80 -2.96 16.09
C TYR A 90 -7.96 -1.99 15.29
N LYS A 91 -8.49 -0.79 15.11
CA LYS A 91 -7.80 0.38 14.56
C LYS A 91 -7.93 1.52 15.54
N ASP A 92 -6.79 2.04 16.00
CA ASP A 92 -6.69 3.10 17.01
C ASP A 92 -7.58 2.81 18.24
N GLY A 93 -7.63 1.53 18.65
CA GLY A 93 -8.41 1.06 19.79
C GLY A 93 -9.90 0.78 19.52
N GLN A 94 -10.42 1.15 18.34
CA GLN A 94 -11.79 0.83 17.93
C GLN A 94 -11.84 -0.47 17.13
N GLU A 95 -12.77 -1.37 17.46
CA GLU A 95 -13.02 -2.57 16.67
C GLU A 95 -13.56 -2.17 15.28
N ILE A 96 -12.93 -2.68 14.23
CA ILE A 96 -13.33 -2.43 12.83
C ILE A 96 -13.78 -3.69 12.12
N ASP A 97 -13.44 -4.87 12.64
CA ASP A 97 -13.83 -6.14 12.06
C ASP A 97 -13.71 -7.27 13.10
N ARG A 98 -14.44 -8.35 12.85
CA ARG A 98 -14.41 -9.59 13.61
C ARG A 98 -14.50 -10.76 12.65
N ILE A 99 -13.52 -11.64 12.71
CA ILE A 99 -13.39 -12.78 11.81
C ILE A 99 -13.66 -14.05 12.62
N THR A 100 -14.82 -14.67 12.41
CA THR A 100 -15.23 -15.89 13.10
C THR A 100 -15.09 -17.09 12.17
N HIS A 101 -14.55 -18.18 12.68
CA HIS A 101 -14.43 -19.44 11.94
C HIS A 101 -14.91 -20.64 12.75
N GLY A 102 -15.42 -21.65 12.06
CA GLY A 102 -15.87 -22.91 12.64
C GLY A 102 -14.86 -24.07 12.45
N PRO A 103 -15.18 -25.24 13.01
CA PRO A 103 -14.15 -26.27 13.23
C PRO A 103 -13.77 -27.04 11.96
N PHE A 104 -14.60 -27.01 10.91
CA PHE A 104 -14.45 -27.85 9.71
C PHE A 104 -14.20 -27.05 8.42
N GLU A 105 -13.79 -25.78 8.53
CA GLU A 105 -13.55 -24.92 7.37
C GLU A 105 -12.12 -25.05 6.84
N GLY A 106 -11.99 -25.33 5.55
CA GLY A 106 -10.70 -25.32 4.85
C GLY A 106 -10.14 -26.72 4.55
N ILE A 107 -8.81 -26.87 4.58
CA ILE A 107 -8.10 -28.12 4.29
C ILE A 107 -6.97 -28.27 5.31
N ASN A 108 -6.79 -29.47 5.86
CA ASN A 108 -5.67 -29.74 6.76
C ASN A 108 -4.35 -29.75 5.97
N VAL A 109 -3.54 -28.74 6.22
CA VAL A 109 -2.22 -28.54 5.60
C VAL A 109 -1.13 -28.25 6.64
N CYS A 110 -1.50 -27.84 7.85
CA CYS A 110 -0.63 -27.37 8.92
C CYS A 110 -0.98 -28.05 10.24
N GLN A 111 0.03 -28.23 11.09
CA GLN A 111 -0.15 -28.67 12.49
C GLN A 111 -0.87 -30.02 12.62
N ASN A 112 -2.08 -30.07 13.19
CA ASN A 112 -2.73 -31.31 13.62
C ASN A 112 -3.71 -31.87 12.59
N LEU A 113 -4.87 -32.39 13.03
CA LEU A 113 -5.77 -33.18 12.22
C LEU A 113 -6.91 -32.37 11.60
N TYR A 114 -7.20 -31.16 12.07
CA TYR A 114 -8.34 -30.39 11.58
C TYR A 114 -7.99 -29.43 10.44
N PRO A 115 -9.01 -28.97 9.69
CA PRO A 115 -8.79 -28.10 8.54
C PRO A 115 -8.26 -26.70 8.88
N ASP A 116 -7.27 -26.25 8.12
CA ASP A 116 -6.72 -24.90 8.16
C ASP A 116 -7.36 -24.04 7.06
N LEU A 117 -7.40 -22.72 7.29
CA LEU A 117 -7.98 -21.78 6.34
C LEU A 117 -7.11 -20.52 6.23
N LEU A 118 -6.89 -20.08 4.99
CA LEU A 118 -6.28 -18.79 4.69
C LEU A 118 -7.36 -17.80 4.29
N ASP A 119 -7.48 -16.71 5.04
CA ASP A 119 -8.47 -15.67 4.82
C ASP A 119 -7.80 -14.31 4.55
N TYR A 120 -7.94 -13.83 3.32
CA TYR A 120 -7.40 -12.54 2.92
C TYR A 120 -8.30 -11.40 3.40
N ARG A 121 -7.69 -10.42 4.07
CA ARG A 121 -8.38 -9.24 4.61
C ARG A 121 -7.76 -7.95 4.11
N SER A 122 -8.60 -6.94 3.92
CA SER A 122 -8.11 -5.60 3.65
C SER A 122 -9.04 -4.48 4.11
N TYR A 123 -8.44 -3.41 4.61
CA TYR A 123 -9.14 -2.28 5.20
C TYR A 123 -8.62 -0.98 4.60
N PHE A 124 -9.53 -0.11 4.18
CA PHE A 124 -9.20 1.24 3.71
C PHE A 124 -9.29 2.23 4.86
N TYR A 125 -8.35 3.17 4.89
CA TYR A 125 -8.35 4.21 5.91
C TYR A 125 -7.67 5.49 5.43
N GLN A 126 -8.15 6.63 5.91
CA GLN A 126 -7.52 7.92 5.69
C GLN A 126 -7.22 8.56 7.05
N LEU A 127 -6.01 9.06 7.23
CA LEU A 127 -5.62 9.73 8.47
C LEU A 127 -6.38 11.04 8.66
N PRO A 128 -6.97 11.28 9.85
CA PRO A 128 -7.53 12.56 10.25
C PRO A 128 -6.52 13.70 10.12
N GLN A 129 -7.02 14.92 9.98
CA GLN A 129 -6.16 16.10 9.93
C GLN A 129 -5.30 16.21 11.20
N GLY A 130 -3.99 16.39 11.02
CA GLY A 130 -3.03 16.49 12.13
C GLY A 130 -2.51 15.15 12.67
N GLN A 131 -3.06 14.01 12.23
CA GLN A 131 -2.57 12.68 12.60
C GLN A 131 -1.58 12.16 11.54
N ASN A 132 -0.47 11.57 12.00
CA ASN A 132 0.61 11.05 11.14
C ASN A 132 0.97 9.58 11.44
N TYR A 133 0.14 8.89 12.22
CA TYR A 133 0.29 7.47 12.51
C TYR A 133 -1.07 6.79 12.64
N ILE A 134 -1.09 5.48 12.39
CA ILE A 134 -2.25 4.62 12.63
C ILE A 134 -1.79 3.35 13.34
N THR A 135 -2.55 2.90 14.33
CA THR A 135 -2.25 1.66 15.06
C THR A 135 -3.27 0.59 14.75
N PHE A 136 -2.81 -0.58 14.33
CA PHE A 136 -3.63 -1.78 14.19
C PHE A 136 -3.30 -2.78 15.29
N SER A 137 -4.32 -3.42 15.84
CA SER A 137 -4.16 -4.56 16.75
C SER A 137 -5.04 -5.72 16.32
N LEU A 138 -4.53 -6.94 16.46
CA LEU A 138 -5.27 -8.17 16.27
C LEU A 138 -5.28 -8.91 17.59
N VAL A 139 -6.44 -9.41 17.97
CA VAL A 139 -6.69 -10.07 19.27
C VAL A 139 -7.60 -11.25 19.02
N ASP A 140 -7.32 -12.40 19.61
CA ASP A 140 -8.24 -13.52 19.55
C ASP A 140 -9.09 -13.70 20.82
N ASN A 141 -10.06 -14.60 20.76
CA ASN A 141 -10.71 -15.20 21.92
C ASN A 141 -10.59 -16.74 21.92
N LEU A 142 -9.52 -17.27 21.34
CA LEU A 142 -9.19 -18.70 21.41
C LEU A 142 -8.89 -19.09 22.85
N GLN A 143 -9.16 -20.35 23.20
CA GLN A 143 -8.82 -20.89 24.50
C GLN A 143 -7.34 -21.31 24.52
N ALA A 144 -6.66 -21.09 25.65
CA ALA A 144 -5.19 -21.20 25.70
C ALA A 144 -4.66 -22.63 25.75
N ASP A 145 -5.51 -23.60 26.08
CA ASP A 145 -5.21 -25.02 26.23
C ASP A 145 -5.57 -25.86 25.00
N ASP A 146 -6.19 -25.25 23.99
CA ASP A 146 -6.46 -25.90 22.72
C ASP A 146 -5.26 -25.85 21.78
N ILE A 147 -5.24 -26.79 20.84
CA ILE A 147 -4.26 -26.86 19.75
C ILE A 147 -4.51 -25.81 18.65
N GLU A 148 -5.63 -25.11 18.76
CA GLU A 148 -6.06 -24.06 17.85
C GLU A 148 -5.16 -22.84 17.94
N SER A 149 -4.86 -22.27 16.77
CA SER A 149 -4.07 -21.06 16.72
C SER A 149 -4.34 -20.25 15.47
N TRP A 150 -3.80 -19.04 15.43
CA TRP A 150 -3.76 -18.21 14.23
C TRP A 150 -2.38 -17.65 13.93
N GLY A 151 -2.17 -17.24 12.69
CA GLY A 151 -1.06 -16.41 12.30
C GLY A 151 -1.44 -15.41 11.22
N ILE A 152 -0.56 -14.46 10.92
CA ILE A 152 -0.73 -13.53 9.81
C ILE A 152 0.49 -13.50 8.90
N ARG A 153 0.25 -13.19 7.64
CA ARG A 153 1.28 -12.98 6.61
C ARG A 153 0.80 -12.04 5.52
N ASP A 154 1.62 -11.86 4.50
CA ASP A 154 1.35 -11.05 3.31
C ASP A 154 0.94 -9.61 3.64
N ILE A 155 1.54 -9.06 4.70
CA ILE A 155 1.12 -7.79 5.29
C ILE A 155 1.63 -6.66 4.41
N LYS A 156 0.71 -5.84 3.92
CA LYS A 156 1.01 -4.68 3.07
C LYS A 156 0.22 -3.48 3.56
N LEU A 157 0.91 -2.37 3.77
CA LEU A 157 0.27 -1.05 3.88
C LEU A 157 0.63 -0.26 2.64
N GLN A 158 -0.37 0.22 1.92
CA GLN A 158 -0.16 0.93 0.65
C GLN A 158 -0.97 2.21 0.58
N LEU A 159 -0.44 3.23 -0.10
CA LEU A 159 -1.20 4.43 -0.45
C LEU A 159 -2.05 4.18 -1.69
N ILE A 160 -3.36 4.37 -1.53
CA ILE A 160 -4.37 4.28 -2.58
C ILE A 160 -4.71 5.69 -3.06
N ASN A 161 -5.20 5.82 -4.29
CA ASN A 161 -5.62 7.09 -4.88
C ASN A 161 -4.56 8.20 -4.80
N HIS A 162 -3.28 7.85 -4.95
CA HIS A 162 -2.23 8.85 -5.03
C HIS A 162 -2.26 9.52 -6.41
N CYS A 163 -2.04 10.83 -6.40
CA CYS A 163 -2.05 11.66 -7.58
C CYS A 163 -0.73 12.42 -7.72
N ILE A 164 -0.39 12.73 -8.98
CA ILE A 164 0.63 13.70 -9.33
C ILE A 164 -0.08 15.01 -9.63
N ASP A 165 0.41 16.09 -9.03
CA ASP A 165 -0.10 17.43 -9.28
C ASP A 165 0.88 18.19 -10.17
N PHE A 166 0.38 18.69 -11.28
CA PHE A 166 1.10 19.56 -12.19
C PHE A 166 0.57 20.98 -12.04
N TYR A 167 1.47 21.95 -12.06
CA TYR A 167 1.13 23.35 -11.83
C TYR A 167 1.61 24.24 -12.96
N SER A 168 0.83 25.28 -13.26
CA SER A 168 1.16 26.21 -14.34
C SER A 168 2.29 27.18 -13.98
N GLU A 169 2.59 27.37 -12.69
CA GLU A 169 3.67 28.22 -12.19
C GLU A 169 4.65 27.45 -11.31
N CYS A 170 5.80 28.08 -11.01
CA CYS A 170 6.78 27.51 -10.08
C CYS A 170 6.26 27.56 -8.64
N ASN A 171 6.86 26.75 -7.77
CA ASN A 171 6.51 26.61 -6.36
C ASN A 171 5.06 26.15 -6.13
N TYR A 172 4.54 25.28 -7.00
CA TYR A 172 3.21 24.65 -6.89
C TYR A 172 2.05 25.66 -6.91
N GLN A 173 2.16 26.68 -7.76
CA GLN A 173 1.17 27.75 -7.90
C GLN A 173 0.49 27.75 -9.27
N GLY A 174 -0.59 28.53 -9.39
CA GLY A 174 -1.33 28.69 -10.64
C GLY A 174 -2.38 27.61 -10.86
N GLN A 175 -2.64 27.27 -12.11
CA GLN A 175 -3.60 26.23 -12.48
C GLN A 175 -3.09 24.85 -12.08
N LEU A 176 -3.99 23.98 -11.62
CA LEU A 176 -3.72 22.61 -11.18
C LEU A 176 -4.28 21.60 -12.19
N TRP A 177 -3.45 20.64 -12.58
CA TRP A 177 -3.87 19.44 -13.30
C TRP A 177 -3.42 18.23 -12.49
N ARG A 178 -4.39 17.45 -12.04
CA ARG A 178 -4.19 16.31 -11.15
C ARG A 178 -4.41 15.02 -11.92
N VAL A 179 -3.44 14.10 -11.85
CA VAL A 179 -3.55 12.76 -12.45
C VAL A 179 -3.43 11.70 -11.36
N CYS A 180 -4.47 10.90 -11.19
CA CYS A 180 -4.56 9.86 -10.16
C CYS A 180 -4.61 8.46 -10.81
N GLN A 181 -3.81 7.52 -10.29
CA GLN A 181 -3.79 6.08 -10.60
C GLN A 181 -3.57 5.62 -12.06
N GLY A 182 -2.96 4.43 -12.18
CA GLY A 182 -2.79 3.68 -13.43
C GLY A 182 -1.74 4.25 -14.39
N ASN A 183 -1.21 3.44 -15.31
CA ASN A 183 -0.29 3.98 -16.32
C ASN A 183 -1.05 4.97 -17.22
N GLN A 184 -0.84 6.27 -17.00
CA GLN A 184 -1.46 7.32 -17.80
C GLN A 184 -0.44 7.80 -18.81
N THR A 185 -0.75 7.61 -20.08
CA THR A 185 0.01 8.25 -21.18
C THR A 185 -0.92 9.25 -21.83
N THR A 186 -0.65 10.53 -21.61
CA THR A 186 -1.44 11.61 -22.18
C THR A 186 -0.69 12.18 -23.37
N SER A 187 -1.38 12.28 -24.52
CA SER A 187 -0.84 12.99 -25.67
C SER A 187 -0.69 14.47 -25.34
N ILE A 188 0.30 15.14 -25.91
CA ILE A 188 0.56 16.57 -25.62
C ILE A 188 -0.67 17.49 -25.82
N ARG A 189 -1.58 17.12 -26.72
CA ARG A 189 -2.78 17.90 -27.06
C ARG A 189 -3.83 17.94 -25.94
N GLN A 190 -3.70 17.07 -24.94
CA GLN A 190 -4.66 16.93 -23.84
C GLN A 190 -4.13 17.56 -22.54
N ILE A 191 -2.98 18.23 -22.60
CA ILE A 191 -2.35 18.85 -21.42
C ILE A 191 -2.91 20.27 -21.28
N PRO A 192 -3.53 20.60 -20.14
CA PRO A 192 -4.36 21.80 -20.04
C PRO A 192 -3.58 23.11 -20.02
N PHE A 193 -2.29 23.08 -19.66
CA PHE A 193 -1.45 24.27 -19.57
C PHE A 193 0.05 23.93 -19.62
N LYS A 194 0.87 24.98 -19.74
CA LYS A 194 2.32 24.92 -19.56
C LYS A 194 2.68 24.50 -18.14
N ILE A 195 3.36 23.37 -17.98
CA ILE A 195 3.75 22.84 -16.66
C ILE A 195 5.07 23.47 -16.23
N LYS A 196 5.08 24.13 -15.08
CA LYS A 196 6.28 24.76 -14.49
C LYS A 196 6.70 24.15 -13.16
N SER A 197 5.83 23.46 -12.44
CA SER A 197 6.24 22.65 -11.27
C SER A 197 5.44 21.35 -11.17
N ILE A 198 6.04 20.34 -10.55
CA ILE A 198 5.47 18.99 -10.39
C ILE A 198 5.59 18.60 -8.93
N TYR A 199 4.48 18.18 -8.34
CA TYR A 199 4.44 17.69 -6.97
C TYR A 199 4.29 16.16 -6.97
N ILE A 200 5.39 15.48 -6.66
CA ILE A 200 5.59 14.02 -6.62
C ILE A 200 5.90 13.65 -5.16
N LEU A 201 4.93 13.86 -4.29
CA LEU A 201 5.01 13.58 -2.85
C LEU A 201 5.22 12.11 -2.46
N VAL A 202 5.41 11.22 -3.44
CA VAL A 202 5.33 9.78 -3.20
C VAL A 202 6.38 9.00 -3.96
N SER A 203 7.21 8.32 -3.17
CA SER A 203 8.30 7.43 -3.61
C SER A 203 7.74 6.23 -4.36
N GLY A 204 8.14 6.01 -5.62
CA GLY A 204 7.62 4.92 -6.46
C GLY A 204 6.72 5.38 -7.62
N VAL A 205 6.54 6.70 -7.79
CA VAL A 205 5.99 7.27 -9.03
C VAL A 205 7.11 7.77 -9.92
N GLN A 206 7.00 7.50 -11.22
CA GLN A 206 7.85 8.10 -12.24
C GLN A 206 7.02 8.96 -13.18
N VAL A 207 7.38 10.23 -13.30
CA VAL A 207 6.87 11.13 -14.32
C VAL A 207 7.90 11.21 -15.43
N GLN A 208 7.58 10.61 -16.58
CA GLN A 208 8.42 10.61 -17.77
C GLN A 208 7.89 11.64 -18.76
N ILE A 209 8.77 12.55 -19.15
CA ILE A 209 8.47 13.67 -20.02
C ILE A 209 9.38 13.62 -21.23
N LYS A 210 8.82 13.72 -22.43
CA LYS A 210 9.59 13.91 -23.66
C LYS A 210 8.93 15.00 -24.49
N ASP A 211 9.69 16.00 -24.87
CA ASP A 211 9.27 17.00 -25.85
C ASP A 211 10.51 17.44 -26.65
N PRO A 212 10.46 17.49 -28.00
CA PRO A 212 11.60 17.89 -28.83
C PRO A 212 12.20 19.26 -28.51
N GLN A 213 11.40 20.20 -27.99
CA GLN A 213 11.83 21.55 -27.61
C GLN A 213 12.35 21.59 -26.17
N PHE A 214 12.20 20.52 -25.40
CA PHE A 214 12.67 20.42 -24.02
C PHE A 214 13.90 19.54 -23.89
N LYS A 215 14.97 20.06 -23.30
CA LYS A 215 16.24 19.33 -23.06
C LYS A 215 16.70 18.56 -24.31
N GLY A 216 16.53 19.16 -25.50
CA GLY A 216 16.91 18.57 -26.79
C GLY A 216 16.14 17.32 -27.19
N GLY A 217 14.91 17.11 -26.72
CA GLY A 217 14.10 15.93 -27.06
C GLY A 217 14.45 14.67 -26.27
N ILE A 218 15.33 14.77 -25.28
CA ILE A 218 15.72 13.66 -24.42
C ILE A 218 14.62 13.43 -23.37
N LYS A 219 14.23 12.16 -23.19
CA LYS A 219 13.25 11.77 -22.18
C LYS A 219 13.80 12.08 -20.78
N GLN A 220 13.11 12.95 -20.05
CA GLN A 220 13.37 13.25 -18.64
C GLN A 220 12.51 12.35 -17.75
N THR A 221 13.03 11.98 -16.59
CA THR A 221 12.32 11.17 -15.58
C THR A 221 12.43 11.86 -14.24
N TYR A 222 11.29 12.14 -13.61
CA TYR A 222 11.21 12.72 -12.28
C TYR A 222 10.58 11.73 -11.31
N THR A 223 11.22 11.55 -10.15
CA THR A 223 10.77 10.69 -9.04
C THR A 223 10.56 11.45 -7.74
N THR A 224 10.84 12.76 -7.75
CA THR A 224 10.70 13.68 -6.62
C THR A 224 10.12 15.00 -7.12
N ASP A 225 9.61 15.80 -6.19
CA ASP A 225 9.09 17.13 -6.46
C ASP A 225 10.06 17.98 -7.30
N GLN A 226 9.48 18.76 -8.22
CA GLN A 226 10.18 19.75 -9.04
C GLN A 226 9.56 21.11 -8.76
N THR A 227 10.26 21.95 -7.98
CA THR A 227 9.79 23.28 -7.59
C THR A 227 9.70 24.24 -8.78
N CYS A 228 10.54 24.07 -9.80
CA CYS A 228 10.51 24.86 -11.03
C CYS A 228 11.18 24.07 -12.17
N LEU A 229 10.55 24.06 -13.35
CA LEU A 229 11.11 23.50 -14.59
C LEU A 229 11.46 24.66 -15.53
N ASP A 230 12.74 25.04 -15.54
CA ASP A 230 13.18 26.25 -16.25
C ASP A 230 13.04 26.15 -17.78
N ASP A 231 13.34 24.97 -18.34
CA ASP A 231 13.31 24.76 -19.79
C ASP A 231 12.01 24.12 -20.29
N TYR A 232 11.10 23.72 -19.39
CA TYR A 232 9.92 22.95 -19.81
C TYR A 232 8.76 23.85 -20.14
N HIS A 233 8.49 24.01 -21.43
CA HIS A 233 7.39 24.82 -21.90
C HIS A 233 6.55 23.93 -22.82
N PHE A 234 5.47 23.35 -22.30
CA PHE A 234 4.45 22.88 -23.23
C PHE A 234 3.97 24.08 -24.05
N PRO A 235 3.78 23.92 -25.37
CA PRO A 235 3.08 24.94 -26.12
C PRO A 235 1.71 25.13 -25.49
N LYS A 236 1.34 26.39 -25.20
CA LYS A 236 -0.07 26.78 -25.21
C LYS A 236 -0.55 26.38 -26.61
N TYR A 237 -1.42 25.40 -26.74
CA TYR A 237 -1.93 25.03 -28.05
C TYR A 237 -2.93 26.13 -28.48
N GLU A 238 -2.42 27.23 -29.02
CA GLU A 238 -3.15 27.98 -30.04
C GLU A 238 -3.02 27.13 -31.31
N GLN A 239 -4.10 26.43 -31.68
CA GLN A 239 -4.15 25.79 -32.99
C GLN A 239 -4.08 26.90 -34.06
N PRO A 240 -3.21 26.80 -35.08
CA PRO A 240 -3.53 27.41 -36.35
C PRO A 240 -4.75 26.67 -36.90
N ILE A 241 -5.75 27.43 -37.35
CA ILE A 241 -6.87 26.97 -38.17
C ILE A 241 -6.34 26.25 -39.41
#